data_AF-A0A5C8HL44-F1
#
_entry.id   AF-A0A5C8HL44-F1
#
_cell.length_a   1.000
_cell.length_b   1.000
_cell.length_c   1.000
_cell.angle_alpha   90.00
_cell.angle_beta   90.00
_cell.angle_gamma   90.00
#
_symmetry.space_group_name_H-M   'P 1'
#
loop_
_entity.id
_entity.type
_entity.pdbx_description
1 polymer ?
#
loop_
_entity_poly.entity_id
_entity_poly.type
_entity_poly.pdbx_seq_one_letter_code
_entity_poly.pdbx_strand_id
1 'polypeptide(L)'
;MSDTTGQLDGDETERDRTLAWELYESQPDHPMIEQLALSILSRAPQMTGQIILLSRHYLEVGRTAEARELLRELVSRRDRQYVNALRDLRDLEYDAENKVEAMPLAEQVLREAPGEKWMDLLMLGQIVTFARSRSEGWNLVEQAVAEAAKMSPEDYASAVGLHAAHLLDSGATPEVFLPVAERAIALDPTETILAVTLGFAYLYTYRPEEAETIALRVLREEPTFEAAQVLLKLAQAFLTPIRVSGATMDDLREAGIGEYAWSYLMEHRYDSGVSAALAALDEVMPEQLARTLHPPLTREQARAGAGESSITEWHNGQDAGTGALWGGAHPFRLLADAEIAQLEAAMIADPETEPLWGDDGPSYLAVVASDDAGNYLIVGPGGRLLWRDTEDRVFAPSLATWLWDLAVGLGAHDPRPGAGLH
;
A
#
# COMPACT_ATOMS: atom_id res chain seq x y z
N MET A 1 50.94 -30.55 30.26
CA MET A 1 51.00 -29.74 29.02
C MET A 1 49.73 -29.85 28.17
N SER A 2 48.68 -30.56 28.61
CA SER A 2 47.42 -30.70 27.85
C SER A 2 46.33 -29.67 28.20
N ASP A 3 46.58 -28.75 29.14
CA ASP A 3 45.61 -27.74 29.59
C ASP A 3 45.74 -26.39 28.88
N THR A 4 46.90 -26.10 28.29
CA THR A 4 47.20 -24.78 27.71
C THR A 4 46.55 -24.60 26.34
N THR A 5 46.37 -25.68 25.58
CA THR A 5 45.76 -25.64 24.23
C THR A 5 44.26 -25.38 24.29
N GLY A 6 43.54 -26.01 25.23
CA GLY A 6 42.11 -25.77 25.42
C GLY A 6 41.78 -24.37 25.95
N GLN A 7 42.73 -23.73 26.64
CA GLN A 7 42.57 -22.37 27.14
C GLN A 7 42.82 -21.30 26.04
N LEU A 8 43.77 -21.55 25.13
CA LEU A 8 44.03 -20.68 23.98
C LEU A 8 42.89 -20.71 22.95
N ASP A 9 42.32 -21.88 22.67
CA ASP A 9 41.19 -22.03 21.74
C ASP A 9 39.92 -21.32 22.25
N GLY A 10 39.75 -21.24 23.58
CA GLY A 10 38.64 -20.51 24.22
C GLY A 10 38.75 -19.00 24.06
N ASP A 11 39.95 -18.44 24.26
CA ASP A 11 40.22 -17.00 24.14
C ASP A 11 40.10 -16.51 22.68
N GLU A 12 40.54 -17.32 21.71
CA GLU A 12 40.38 -17.00 20.28
C GLU A 12 38.91 -17.04 19.84
N THR A 13 38.14 -18.05 20.29
CA THR A 13 36.71 -18.16 19.96
C THR A 13 35.91 -16.99 20.53
N GLU A 14 36.22 -16.55 21.75
CA GLU A 14 35.57 -15.40 22.37
C GLU A 14 35.88 -14.10 21.62
N ARG A 15 37.14 -13.89 21.25
CA ARG A 15 37.56 -12.72 20.48
C ARG A 15 36.88 -12.65 19.11
N ASP A 16 36.87 -13.76 18.38
CA ASP A 16 36.21 -13.84 17.07
C ASP A 16 34.71 -13.57 17.21
N ARG A 17 34.08 -14.09 18.27
CA ARG A 17 32.67 -13.85 18.56
C ARG A 17 32.39 -12.37 18.78
N THR A 18 33.15 -11.71 19.66
CA THR A 18 32.97 -10.28 19.94
C THR A 18 33.15 -9.46 18.68
N LEU A 19 34.21 -9.73 17.91
CA LEU A 19 34.47 -9.02 16.66
C LEU A 19 33.34 -9.22 15.64
N ALA A 20 32.80 -10.44 15.52
CA ALA A 20 31.71 -10.71 14.58
C ALA A 20 30.44 -9.93 14.92
N TRP A 21 30.11 -9.79 16.22
CA TRP A 21 28.98 -8.98 16.67
C TRP A 21 29.24 -7.47 16.51
N GLU A 22 30.41 -6.97 16.89
CA GLU A 22 30.79 -5.56 16.68
C GLU A 22 30.78 -5.18 15.20
N LEU A 23 31.22 -6.09 14.32
CA LEU A 23 31.13 -5.92 12.88
C LEU A 23 29.68 -5.89 12.43
N TYR A 24 28.83 -6.81 12.88
CA TYR A 24 27.41 -6.80 12.49
C TYR A 24 26.69 -5.53 12.97
N GLU A 25 26.97 -5.04 14.18
CA GLU A 25 26.38 -3.80 14.70
C GLU A 25 26.81 -2.56 13.91
N SER A 26 28.02 -2.56 13.34
CA SER A 26 28.57 -1.40 12.62
C SER A 26 28.44 -1.46 11.09
N GLN A 27 28.55 -2.65 10.51
CA GLN A 27 28.53 -2.97 9.08
C GLN A 27 27.92 -4.36 8.87
N PRO A 28 26.58 -4.50 8.95
CA PRO A 28 25.87 -5.79 8.89
C PRO A 28 26.16 -6.64 7.64
N ASP A 29 26.56 -6.00 6.54
CA ASP A 29 26.89 -6.61 5.25
C ASP A 29 28.38 -7.01 5.10
N HIS A 30 29.19 -6.79 6.14
CA HIS A 30 30.64 -7.00 6.05
C HIS A 30 31.00 -8.50 5.91
N PRO A 31 31.77 -8.90 4.88
CA PRO A 31 32.00 -10.33 4.55
C PRO A 31 32.79 -11.11 5.61
N MET A 32 33.48 -10.42 6.52
CA MET A 32 34.20 -11.05 7.63
C MET A 32 33.24 -11.67 8.66
N ILE A 33 31.98 -11.22 8.73
CA ILE A 33 30.99 -11.77 9.67
C ILE A 33 30.76 -13.26 9.37
N GLU A 34 30.51 -13.62 8.11
CA GLU A 34 30.38 -15.02 7.68
C GLU A 34 31.64 -15.83 8.00
N GLN A 35 32.83 -15.28 7.69
CA GLN A 35 34.10 -15.97 7.93
C GLN A 35 34.32 -16.28 9.42
N LEU A 36 34.08 -15.29 10.29
CA LEU A 36 34.22 -15.44 11.73
C LEU A 36 33.16 -16.40 12.29
N ALA A 37 31.89 -16.23 11.91
CA ALA A 37 30.80 -17.09 12.38
C ALA A 37 31.01 -18.55 11.97
N LEU A 38 31.37 -18.83 10.70
CA LEU A 38 31.66 -20.19 10.23
C LEU A 38 32.91 -20.77 10.90
N SER A 39 33.96 -19.97 11.10
CA SER A 39 35.16 -20.40 11.84
C SER A 39 34.81 -20.81 13.28
N ILE A 40 33.97 -20.03 13.98
CA ILE A 40 33.50 -20.38 15.32
C ILE A 40 32.63 -21.64 15.29
N LEU A 41 31.68 -21.74 14.36
CA LEU A 41 30.78 -22.89 14.24
C LEU A 41 31.51 -24.18 13.86
N SER A 42 32.65 -24.11 13.14
CA SER A 42 33.49 -25.27 12.88
C SER A 42 34.13 -25.85 14.14
N ARG A 43 34.42 -25.00 15.14
CA ARG A 43 35.00 -25.36 16.44
C ARG A 43 33.93 -25.68 17.47
N ALA A 44 32.77 -25.01 17.40
CA ALA A 44 31.66 -25.15 18.33
C ALA A 44 30.28 -25.09 17.60
N PRO A 45 29.87 -26.17 16.92
CA PRO A 45 28.63 -26.20 16.10
C PRO A 45 27.32 -25.93 16.87
N GLN A 46 27.35 -26.11 18.19
CA GLN A 46 26.24 -25.87 19.09
C GLN A 46 26.08 -24.39 19.51
N MET A 47 26.94 -23.48 19.05
CA MET A 47 26.84 -22.06 19.40
C MET A 47 25.67 -21.38 18.66
N THR A 48 24.47 -21.54 19.19
CA THR A 48 23.23 -20.98 18.62
C THR A 48 23.31 -19.48 18.34
N GLY A 49 24.00 -18.70 19.20
CA GLY A 49 24.19 -17.26 18.96
C GLY A 49 24.95 -16.94 17.67
N GLN A 50 25.88 -17.80 17.24
CA GLN A 50 26.59 -17.61 15.97
C GLN A 50 25.77 -18.03 14.76
N ILE A 51 24.86 -19.00 14.93
CA ILE A 51 23.91 -19.37 13.88
C ILE A 51 22.91 -18.22 13.65
N ILE A 52 22.41 -17.59 14.72
CA ILE A 52 21.55 -16.40 14.65
C ILE A 52 22.28 -15.23 13.97
N LEU A 53 23.53 -14.97 14.36
CA LEU A 53 24.34 -13.93 13.73
C LEU A 53 24.51 -14.17 12.22
N LEU A 54 24.82 -15.42 11.84
CA LEU A 54 25.01 -15.80 10.45
C LEU A 54 23.70 -15.70 9.65
N SER A 55 22.57 -16.12 10.21
CA SER A 55 21.28 -15.99 9.53
C SER A 55 20.90 -14.52 9.32
N ARG A 56 21.16 -13.65 10.31
CA ARG A 56 20.91 -12.21 10.19
C ARG A 56 21.82 -11.56 9.15
N HIS A 57 23.12 -11.85 9.19
CA HIS A 57 24.05 -11.40 8.15
C HIS A 57 23.60 -11.83 6.74
N TYR A 58 23.14 -13.08 6.59
CA TYR A 58 22.61 -13.56 5.31
C TYR A 58 21.38 -12.77 4.84
N LEU A 59 20.50 -12.33 5.73
CA LEU A 59 19.40 -11.44 5.35
C LEU A 59 19.91 -10.10 4.82
N GLU A 60 20.88 -9.49 5.49
CA GLU A 60 21.48 -8.20 5.08
C GLU A 60 22.13 -8.26 3.70
N VAL A 61 22.73 -9.40 3.33
CA VAL A 61 23.34 -9.60 2.01
C VAL A 61 22.41 -10.26 0.98
N GLY A 62 21.11 -10.36 1.28
CA GLY A 62 20.09 -10.90 0.37
C GLY A 62 20.10 -12.42 0.16
N ARG A 63 20.79 -13.17 1.02
CA ARG A 63 20.86 -14.65 1.03
C ARG A 63 19.72 -15.26 1.87
N THR A 64 18.49 -14.89 1.53
CA THR A 64 17.28 -15.25 2.31
C THR A 64 17.03 -16.75 2.40
N ALA A 65 17.37 -17.53 1.37
CA ALA A 65 17.20 -18.98 1.38
C ALA A 65 18.11 -19.65 2.42
N GLU A 66 19.38 -19.27 2.49
CA GLU A 66 20.30 -19.80 3.48
C GLU A 66 19.96 -19.35 4.91
N ALA A 67 19.54 -18.10 5.09
CA ALA A 67 19.05 -17.61 6.39
C ALA A 67 17.88 -18.44 6.90
N ARG A 68 16.91 -18.73 6.02
CA ARG A 68 15.72 -19.55 6.32
C ARG A 68 16.11 -20.97 6.77
N GLU A 69 17.04 -21.62 6.07
CA GLU A 69 17.48 -22.96 6.44
C GLU A 69 18.17 -23.00 7.81
N LEU A 70 19.03 -22.01 8.11
CA LEU A 70 19.66 -21.88 9.43
C LEU A 70 18.61 -21.69 10.54
N LEU A 71 17.62 -20.82 10.32
CA LEU A 71 16.58 -20.56 11.30
C LEU A 71 15.66 -21.77 11.52
N ARG A 72 15.30 -22.50 10.46
CA ARG A 72 14.56 -23.78 10.55
C ARG A 72 15.33 -24.82 11.36
N GLU A 73 16.64 -24.91 11.15
CA GLU A 73 17.50 -25.78 11.95
C GLU A 73 17.44 -25.38 13.43
N LEU A 74 17.57 -24.10 13.76
CA LEU A 74 17.48 -23.62 15.14
C LEU A 74 16.12 -23.90 15.79
N VAL A 75 15.03 -23.66 15.06
CA VAL A 75 13.67 -23.99 15.51
C VAL A 75 13.55 -25.49 15.80
N SER A 76 14.17 -26.36 15.01
CA SER A 76 14.13 -27.82 15.24
C SER A 76 14.86 -28.26 16.52
N ARG A 77 15.87 -27.51 16.97
CA ARG A 77 16.69 -27.85 18.15
C ARG A 77 15.96 -27.66 19.48
N ARG A 78 14.95 -26.78 19.52
CA ARG A 78 14.16 -26.44 20.73
C ARG A 78 15.01 -26.13 21.98
N ASP A 79 16.11 -25.42 21.80
CA ASP A 79 16.96 -24.98 22.90
C ASP A 79 16.46 -23.67 23.54
N ARG A 80 17.26 -23.05 24.40
CA ARG A 80 16.91 -21.78 25.07
C ARG A 80 16.68 -20.59 24.13
N GLN A 81 17.10 -20.66 22.87
CA GLN A 81 16.91 -19.63 21.84
C GLN A 81 15.71 -19.94 20.93
N TYR A 82 14.99 -21.04 21.19
CA TYR A 82 13.89 -21.51 20.36
C TYR A 82 12.86 -20.42 20.00
N VAL A 83 12.39 -19.65 20.99
CA VAL A 83 11.42 -18.57 20.77
C VAL A 83 12.01 -17.45 19.91
N ASN A 84 13.26 -17.08 20.12
CA ASN A 84 13.93 -16.04 19.32
C ASN A 84 14.12 -16.51 17.88
N ALA A 85 14.51 -17.77 17.66
CA ALA A 85 14.60 -18.35 16.33
C ALA A 85 13.24 -18.43 15.64
N LEU A 86 12.15 -18.70 16.38
CA LEU A 86 10.79 -18.64 15.86
C LEU A 86 10.38 -17.22 15.44
N ARG A 87 10.73 -16.20 16.24
CA ARG A 87 10.49 -14.78 15.91
C ARG A 87 11.27 -14.37 14.66
N ASP A 88 12.57 -14.63 14.63
CA ASP A 88 13.42 -14.33 13.47
C ASP A 88 12.91 -15.06 12.20
N LEU A 89 12.44 -16.30 12.30
CA LEU A 89 11.87 -17.02 11.16
C LEU A 89 10.50 -16.46 10.74
N ARG A 90 9.63 -16.10 11.70
CA ARG A 90 8.35 -15.43 11.43
C ARG A 90 8.57 -14.13 10.66
N ASP A 91 9.50 -13.31 11.15
CA ASP A 91 9.81 -11.99 10.57
C ASP A 91 10.40 -12.17 9.17
N LEU A 92 11.32 -13.13 8.98
CA LEU A 92 11.83 -13.51 7.66
C LEU A 92 10.71 -13.89 6.68
N GLU A 93 9.80 -14.79 7.07
CA GLU A 93 8.71 -15.19 6.17
C GLU A 93 7.71 -14.05 5.94
N TYR A 94 7.52 -13.16 6.91
CA TYR A 94 6.75 -11.94 6.70
C TYR A 94 7.42 -11.06 5.65
N ASP A 95 8.69 -10.70 5.83
CA ASP A 95 9.42 -9.81 4.92
C ASP A 95 9.60 -10.41 3.52
N ALA A 96 9.67 -11.74 3.41
CA ALA A 96 9.69 -12.45 2.13
C ALA A 96 8.30 -12.62 1.49
N GLU A 97 7.29 -11.88 1.95
CA GLU A 97 5.89 -11.91 1.50
C GLU A 97 5.18 -13.28 1.65
N ASN A 98 5.80 -14.23 2.35
CA ASN A 98 5.23 -15.55 2.67
C ASN A 98 4.33 -15.47 3.91
N LYS A 99 3.35 -14.55 3.91
CA LYS A 99 2.49 -14.27 5.08
C LYS A 99 1.75 -15.51 5.60
N VAL A 100 1.41 -16.45 4.70
CA VAL A 100 0.77 -17.73 5.05
C VAL A 100 1.68 -18.62 5.91
N GLU A 101 2.99 -18.64 5.64
CA GLU A 101 3.98 -19.39 6.42
C GLU A 101 4.36 -18.64 7.72
N ALA A 102 4.38 -17.31 7.68
CA ALA A 102 4.62 -16.49 8.87
C ALA A 102 3.54 -16.68 9.95
N MET A 103 2.28 -16.92 9.54
CA MET A 103 1.12 -17.02 10.45
C MET A 103 1.24 -18.15 11.49
N PRO A 104 1.46 -19.43 11.13
CA PRO A 104 1.60 -20.49 12.14
C PRO A 104 2.82 -20.30 13.04
N LEU A 105 3.88 -19.63 12.55
CA LEU A 105 5.05 -19.28 13.36
C LEU A 105 4.70 -18.21 14.41
N ALA A 106 3.96 -17.17 14.03
CA ALA A 106 3.48 -16.14 14.95
C ALA A 106 2.55 -16.70 16.03
N GLU A 107 1.61 -17.57 15.64
CA GLU A 107 0.74 -18.28 16.59
C GLU A 107 1.57 -19.16 17.56
N GLN A 108 2.65 -19.78 17.06
CA GLN A 108 3.55 -20.57 17.89
C GLN A 108 4.36 -19.74 18.87
N VAL A 109 4.88 -18.57 18.47
CA VAL A 109 5.59 -17.65 19.37
C VAL A 109 4.71 -17.28 20.57
N LEU A 110 3.44 -16.91 20.34
CA LEU A 110 2.51 -16.55 21.40
C LEU A 110 2.16 -17.71 22.35
N ARG A 111 2.19 -18.96 21.87
CA ARG A 111 2.01 -20.15 22.71
C ARG A 111 3.22 -20.42 23.61
N GLU A 112 4.43 -20.25 23.09
CA GLU A 112 5.68 -20.61 23.77
C GLU A 112 6.20 -19.50 24.71
N ALA A 113 5.83 -18.23 24.47
CA ALA A 113 6.28 -17.08 25.26
C ALA A 113 5.11 -16.18 25.73
N PRO A 114 4.28 -16.62 26.69
CA PRO A 114 3.09 -15.89 27.08
C PRO A 114 3.33 -14.63 27.94
N GLY A 115 4.58 -14.25 28.22
CA GLY A 115 4.95 -13.15 29.14
C GLY A 115 5.25 -11.80 28.48
N GLU A 116 5.52 -11.75 27.17
CA GLU A 116 5.91 -10.55 26.42
C GLU A 116 5.03 -10.42 25.17
N LYS A 117 3.73 -10.19 25.38
CA LYS A 117 2.73 -10.53 24.36
C LYS A 117 2.43 -9.44 23.35
N TRP A 118 2.55 -8.16 23.71
CA TRP A 118 1.90 -7.13 22.90
C TRP A 118 2.55 -6.97 21.52
N MET A 119 3.89 -7.00 21.42
CA MET A 119 4.59 -6.96 20.13
C MET A 119 4.34 -8.22 19.29
N ASP A 120 4.37 -9.41 19.90
CA ASP A 120 4.09 -10.65 19.18
C ASP A 120 2.63 -10.74 18.72
N LEU A 121 1.70 -10.16 19.48
CA LEU A 121 0.28 -10.05 19.13
C LEU A 121 0.05 -9.01 18.02
N LEU A 122 0.76 -7.89 18.07
CA LEU A 122 0.77 -6.89 17.00
C LEU A 122 1.21 -7.54 15.69
N MET A 123 2.35 -8.24 15.71
CA MET A 123 2.89 -8.92 14.54
C MET A 123 1.94 -10.02 14.02
N LEU A 124 1.32 -10.81 14.91
CA LEU A 124 0.29 -11.76 14.49
C LEU A 124 -0.89 -11.03 13.81
N GLY A 125 -1.35 -9.90 14.38
CA GLY A 125 -2.41 -9.09 13.79
C GLY A 125 -2.05 -8.59 12.39
N GLN A 126 -0.83 -8.11 12.20
CA GLN A 126 -0.30 -7.71 10.88
C GLN A 126 -0.32 -8.88 9.90
N ILE A 127 0.23 -10.03 10.28
CA ILE A 127 0.25 -11.23 9.45
C ILE A 127 -1.17 -11.68 9.08
N VAL A 128 -2.08 -11.76 10.05
CA VAL A 128 -3.47 -12.19 9.83
C VAL A 128 -4.20 -11.23 8.89
N THR A 129 -3.95 -9.94 8.99
CA THR A 129 -4.53 -8.93 8.09
C THR A 129 -4.23 -9.24 6.62
N PHE A 130 -3.02 -9.69 6.30
CA PHE A 130 -2.60 -9.95 4.91
C PHE A 130 -2.75 -11.42 4.47
N ALA A 131 -2.70 -12.38 5.41
CA ALA A 131 -2.73 -13.81 5.08
C ALA A 131 -4.13 -14.45 5.14
N ARG A 132 -5.06 -13.87 5.92
CA ARG A 132 -6.32 -14.54 6.25
C ARG A 132 -7.53 -13.62 6.26
N SER A 133 -7.53 -12.58 7.10
CA SER A 133 -8.70 -11.75 7.32
C SER A 133 -8.29 -10.38 7.84
N ARG A 134 -8.64 -9.35 7.05
CA ARG A 134 -8.36 -7.95 7.38
C ARG A 134 -8.96 -7.55 8.73
N SER A 135 -10.25 -7.81 8.92
CA SER A 135 -10.97 -7.44 10.15
C SER A 135 -10.47 -8.20 11.37
N GLU A 136 -10.11 -9.47 11.23
CA GLU A 136 -9.54 -10.25 12.32
C GLU A 136 -8.16 -9.72 12.72
N GLY A 137 -7.30 -9.43 11.75
CA GLY A 137 -5.98 -8.86 12.01
C GLY A 137 -6.04 -7.48 12.66
N TRP A 138 -6.97 -6.61 12.25
CA TRP A 138 -7.21 -5.33 12.91
C TRP A 138 -7.65 -5.51 14.37
N ASN A 139 -8.55 -6.44 14.66
CA ASN A 139 -8.97 -6.73 16.03
C ASN A 139 -7.80 -7.26 16.89
N LEU A 140 -6.86 -8.01 16.31
CA LEU A 140 -5.67 -8.50 17.01
C LEU A 140 -4.69 -7.35 17.31
N VAL A 141 -4.51 -6.43 16.36
CA VAL A 141 -3.70 -5.22 16.59
C VAL A 141 -4.32 -4.33 17.68
N GLU A 142 -5.63 -4.15 17.70
CA GLU A 142 -6.30 -3.41 18.77
C GLU A 142 -6.10 -4.08 20.15
N GLN A 143 -6.17 -5.42 20.20
CA GLN A 143 -5.85 -6.18 21.42
C GLN A 143 -4.40 -5.98 21.85
N ALA A 144 -3.46 -5.95 20.90
CA ALA A 144 -2.06 -5.67 21.18
C ALA A 144 -1.88 -4.29 21.84
N VAL A 145 -2.55 -3.25 21.31
CA VAL A 145 -2.54 -1.91 21.93
C VAL A 145 -3.10 -1.94 23.35
N ALA A 146 -4.18 -2.69 23.58
CA ALA A 146 -4.77 -2.83 24.91
C ALA A 146 -3.85 -3.57 25.89
N GLU A 147 -3.06 -4.54 25.42
CA GLU A 147 -2.04 -5.22 26.24
C GLU A 147 -0.83 -4.34 26.52
N ALA A 148 -0.36 -3.56 25.53
CA ALA A 148 0.71 -2.57 25.71
C ALA A 148 0.34 -1.57 26.83
N ALA A 149 -0.89 -1.04 26.81
CA ALA A 149 -1.39 -0.14 27.85
C ALA A 149 -1.34 -0.73 29.28
N LYS A 150 -1.45 -2.05 29.42
CA LYS A 150 -1.44 -2.76 30.72
C LYS A 150 -0.03 -3.13 31.16
N MET A 151 0.79 -3.62 30.24
CA MET A 151 2.08 -4.26 30.53
C MET A 151 3.27 -3.32 30.41
N SER A 152 3.19 -2.37 29.47
CA SER A 152 4.25 -1.43 29.13
C SER A 152 3.64 -0.04 28.84
N PRO A 153 3.11 0.68 29.85
CA PRO A 153 2.46 1.97 29.65
C PRO A 153 3.34 3.02 28.95
N GLU A 154 4.66 2.91 29.09
CA GLU A 154 5.66 3.71 28.38
C GLU A 154 5.64 3.51 26.86
N ASP A 155 5.31 2.30 26.40
CA ASP A 155 5.26 1.94 24.98
C ASP A 155 3.87 2.17 24.37
N TYR A 156 2.88 2.56 25.18
CA TYR A 156 1.50 2.71 24.73
C TYR A 156 1.34 3.71 23.57
N ALA A 157 2.06 4.83 23.62
CA ALA A 157 2.03 5.82 22.54
C ALA A 157 2.53 5.20 21.22
N SER A 158 3.67 4.50 21.27
CA SER A 158 4.24 3.78 20.12
C SER A 158 3.31 2.69 19.61
N ALA A 159 2.66 1.92 20.49
CA ALA A 159 1.70 0.89 20.10
C ALA A 159 0.49 1.48 19.33
N VAL A 160 -0.02 2.64 19.76
CA VAL A 160 -1.11 3.34 19.05
C VAL A 160 -0.62 3.87 17.69
N GLY A 161 0.59 4.40 17.62
CA GLY A 161 1.22 4.81 16.35
C GLY A 161 1.35 3.65 15.36
N LEU A 162 1.85 2.50 15.82
CA LEU A 162 1.97 1.28 15.02
C LEU A 162 0.59 0.75 14.56
N HIS A 163 -0.45 0.87 15.39
CA HIS A 163 -1.81 0.53 14.97
C HIS A 163 -2.30 1.43 13.84
N ALA A 164 -2.11 2.75 13.95
CA ALA A 164 -2.52 3.68 12.90
C ALA A 164 -1.74 3.43 11.60
N ALA A 165 -0.43 3.18 11.67
CA ALA A 165 0.39 2.81 10.53
C ALA A 165 -0.09 1.50 9.88
N HIS A 166 -0.39 0.47 10.68
CA HIS A 166 -0.93 -0.78 10.18
C HIS A 166 -2.27 -0.62 9.45
N LEU A 167 -3.18 0.21 9.98
CA LEU A 167 -4.45 0.51 9.31
C LEU A 167 -4.20 1.15 7.94
N LEU A 168 -3.25 2.09 7.85
CA LEU A 168 -2.88 2.70 6.57
C LEU A 168 -2.32 1.65 5.60
N ASP A 169 -1.36 0.83 6.05
CA ASP A 169 -0.66 -0.19 5.25
C ASP A 169 -1.57 -1.32 4.76
N SER A 170 -2.67 -1.56 5.47
CA SER A 170 -3.66 -2.58 5.11
C SER A 170 -4.86 -2.04 4.35
N GLY A 171 -4.80 -0.77 3.94
CA GLY A 171 -5.85 -0.15 3.13
C GLY A 171 -7.14 0.13 3.88
N ALA A 172 -7.06 0.42 5.18
CA ALA A 172 -8.24 0.82 5.95
C ALA A 172 -8.88 2.07 5.35
N THR A 173 -10.21 2.13 5.41
CA THR A 173 -10.92 3.33 4.99
C THR A 173 -10.69 4.46 6.00
N PRO A 174 -10.87 5.73 5.61
CA PRO A 174 -10.69 6.87 6.51
C PRO A 174 -11.53 6.76 7.79
N GLU A 175 -12.73 6.18 7.73
CA GLU A 175 -13.60 6.02 8.90
C GLU A 175 -13.00 5.10 9.97
N VAL A 176 -12.21 4.11 9.55
CA VAL A 176 -11.50 3.19 10.45
C VAL A 176 -10.17 3.80 10.91
N PHE A 177 -9.43 4.43 9.99
CA PHE A 177 -8.11 5.00 10.25
C PHE A 177 -8.15 6.25 11.15
N LEU A 178 -9.07 7.18 10.87
CA LEU A 178 -9.13 8.51 11.47
C LEU A 178 -9.08 8.52 13.00
N PRO A 179 -9.98 7.83 13.74
CA PRO A 179 -9.99 7.92 15.20
C PRO A 179 -8.71 7.37 15.86
N VAL A 180 -8.06 6.40 15.22
CA VAL A 180 -6.80 5.83 15.71
C VAL A 180 -5.64 6.80 15.45
N ALA A 181 -5.59 7.39 14.26
CA ALA A 181 -4.59 8.37 13.88
C ALA A 181 -4.68 9.66 14.72
N GLU A 182 -5.89 10.16 15.00
CA GLU A 182 -6.10 11.29 15.92
C GLU A 182 -5.53 11.00 17.31
N ARG A 183 -5.81 9.80 17.84
CA ARG A 183 -5.29 9.36 19.14
C ARG A 183 -3.77 9.20 19.12
N ALA A 184 -3.20 8.66 18.04
CA ALA A 184 -1.76 8.52 17.88
C ALA A 184 -1.07 9.89 17.92
N ILE A 185 -1.54 10.85 17.11
CA ILE A 185 -0.96 12.21 17.03
C ILE A 185 -1.17 13.01 18.32
N ALA A 186 -2.25 12.74 19.07
CA ALA A 186 -2.45 13.33 20.39
C ALA A 186 -1.45 12.79 21.43
N LEU A 187 -1.03 11.54 21.32
CA LEU A 187 -0.04 10.91 22.20
C LEU A 187 1.40 11.28 21.81
N ASP A 188 1.68 11.31 20.50
CA ASP A 188 2.96 11.71 19.94
C ASP A 188 2.78 12.59 18.70
N PRO A 189 2.94 13.92 18.83
CA PRO A 189 2.78 14.84 17.72
C PRO A 189 3.97 14.87 16.75
N THR A 190 5.08 14.19 17.06
CA THR A 190 6.33 14.23 16.27
C THR A 190 6.32 13.29 15.07
N GLU A 191 5.36 12.36 15.01
CA GLU A 191 5.18 11.41 13.91
C GLU A 191 4.69 12.10 12.63
N THR A 192 5.64 12.51 11.79
CA THR A 192 5.40 13.38 10.62
C THR A 192 4.59 12.70 9.53
N ILE A 193 4.93 11.46 9.17
CA ILE A 193 4.23 10.69 8.12
C ILE A 193 2.78 10.45 8.54
N LEU A 194 2.56 10.04 9.78
CA LEU A 194 1.23 9.79 10.30
C LEU A 194 0.41 11.09 10.41
N ALA A 195 1.05 12.21 10.78
CA ALA A 195 0.39 13.51 10.81
C ALA A 195 -0.11 13.93 9.42
N VAL A 196 0.73 13.83 8.38
CA VAL A 196 0.31 14.16 7.01
C VAL A 196 -0.81 13.25 6.54
N THR A 197 -0.72 11.95 6.82
CA THR A 197 -1.79 10.98 6.49
C THR A 197 -3.12 11.32 7.20
N LEU A 198 -3.05 11.71 8.48
CA LEU A 198 -4.21 12.22 9.23
C LEU A 198 -4.81 13.47 8.54
N GLY A 199 -3.97 14.36 8.00
CA GLY A 199 -4.42 15.50 7.20
C GLY A 199 -5.22 15.09 5.96
N PHE A 200 -4.81 14.04 5.23
CA PHE A 200 -5.60 13.50 4.10
C PHE A 200 -6.93 12.90 4.57
N ALA A 201 -6.96 12.20 5.70
CA ALA A 201 -8.19 11.68 6.29
C ALA A 201 -9.13 12.82 6.75
N TYR A 202 -8.60 13.96 7.19
CA TYR A 202 -9.38 15.17 7.43
C TYR A 202 -9.99 15.72 6.13
N LEU A 203 -9.27 15.75 5.01
CA LEU A 203 -9.85 16.16 3.72
C LEU A 203 -11.01 15.25 3.32
N TYR A 204 -10.83 13.93 3.48
CA TYR A 204 -11.89 12.96 3.22
C TYR A 204 -13.14 13.18 4.09
N THR A 205 -12.95 13.50 5.37
CA THR A 205 -14.05 13.82 6.29
C THR A 205 -14.48 15.29 6.25
N TYR A 206 -14.08 16.03 5.20
CA TYR A 206 -14.47 17.42 4.96
C TYR A 206 -14.10 18.39 6.09
N ARG A 207 -12.90 18.20 6.63
CA ARG A 207 -12.25 19.00 7.69
C ARG A 207 -10.98 19.74 7.17
N PRO A 208 -11.07 20.55 6.10
CA PRO A 208 -9.89 21.06 5.42
C PRO A 208 -9.07 22.08 6.23
N GLU A 209 -9.67 22.79 7.19
CA GLU A 209 -8.94 23.68 8.10
C GLU A 209 -7.97 22.92 9.02
N GLU A 210 -8.37 21.73 9.46
CA GLU A 210 -7.54 20.87 10.31
C GLU A 210 -6.42 20.23 9.50
N ALA A 211 -6.70 19.85 8.24
CA ALA A 211 -5.69 19.42 7.28
C ALA A 211 -4.66 20.53 6.99
N GLU A 212 -5.11 21.76 6.72
CA GLU A 212 -4.25 22.94 6.51
C GLU A 212 -3.36 23.18 7.75
N THR A 213 -3.92 23.09 8.96
CA THR A 213 -3.19 23.28 10.21
C THR A 213 -2.07 22.25 10.38
N ILE A 214 -2.35 20.98 10.12
CA ILE A 214 -1.37 19.90 10.16
C ILE A 214 -0.25 20.13 9.12
N ALA A 215 -0.62 20.42 7.87
CA ALA A 215 0.34 20.62 6.79
C ALA A 215 1.29 21.78 7.12
N LEU A 216 0.75 22.90 7.59
CA LEU A 216 1.55 24.06 8.01
C LEU A 216 2.44 23.77 9.22
N ARG A 217 2.02 22.90 10.15
CA ARG A 217 2.87 22.48 11.26
C ARG A 217 4.08 21.71 10.73
N VAL A 218 3.84 20.65 9.95
CA VAL A 218 4.90 19.81 9.38
C VAL A 218 5.87 20.64 8.54
N LEU A 219 5.38 21.54 7.69
CA LEU A 219 6.23 22.38 6.84
C LEU A 219 7.05 23.43 7.61
N ARG A 220 6.72 23.76 8.86
CA ARG A 220 7.59 24.59 9.71
C ARG A 220 8.79 23.81 10.22
N GLU A 221 8.62 22.52 10.46
CA GLU A 221 9.67 21.62 10.95
C GLU A 221 10.53 21.11 9.78
N GLU A 222 9.88 20.70 8.69
CA GLU A 222 10.50 20.20 7.48
C GLU A 222 9.90 20.86 6.22
N PRO A 223 10.43 22.02 5.78
CA PRO A 223 9.88 22.77 4.64
C PRO A 223 9.92 22.02 3.29
N THR A 224 10.80 21.04 3.17
CA THR A 224 10.99 20.23 1.94
C THR A 224 10.16 18.95 1.93
N PHE A 225 9.34 18.69 2.97
CA PHE A 225 8.54 17.48 3.03
C PHE A 225 7.41 17.51 1.99
N GLU A 226 7.62 16.84 0.86
CA GLU A 226 6.76 16.90 -0.33
C GLU A 226 5.30 16.56 -0.02
N ALA A 227 5.05 15.49 0.74
CA ALA A 227 3.70 15.06 1.08
C ALA A 227 2.91 16.14 1.84
N ALA A 228 3.56 16.92 2.72
CA ALA A 228 2.91 18.05 3.39
C ALA A 228 2.65 19.23 2.45
N GLN A 229 3.52 19.46 1.44
CA GLN A 229 3.26 20.48 0.42
C GLN A 229 2.05 20.13 -0.44
N VAL A 230 1.92 18.85 -0.83
CA VAL A 230 0.75 18.35 -1.57
C VAL A 230 -0.50 18.49 -0.71
N LEU A 231 -0.46 18.05 0.55
CA LEU A 231 -1.57 18.19 1.48
C LEU A 231 -2.01 19.66 1.64
N LEU A 232 -1.07 20.60 1.77
CA LEU A 232 -1.38 22.02 1.89
C LEU A 232 -2.08 22.55 0.63
N LYS A 233 -1.59 22.18 -0.56
CA LYS A 233 -2.22 22.58 -1.84
C LYS A 233 -3.65 22.05 -1.94
N LEU A 234 -3.87 20.80 -1.57
CA LEU A 234 -5.21 20.19 -1.58
C LEU A 234 -6.13 20.87 -0.55
N ALA A 235 -5.69 21.07 0.69
CA ALA A 235 -6.47 21.79 1.69
C ALA A 235 -6.86 23.21 1.23
N GLN A 236 -5.93 23.94 0.59
CA GLN A 236 -6.20 25.25 0.00
C GLN A 236 -7.16 25.19 -1.18
N ALA A 237 -7.14 24.11 -1.97
CA ALA A 237 -8.09 23.89 -3.05
C ALA A 237 -9.52 23.66 -2.52
N PHE A 238 -9.70 23.04 -1.34
CA PHE A 238 -11.00 22.96 -0.67
C PHE A 238 -11.46 24.32 -0.14
N LEU A 239 -10.54 25.07 0.48
CA LEU A 239 -10.89 26.28 1.20
C LEU A 239 -11.13 27.48 0.27
N THR A 240 -10.47 27.52 -0.88
CA THR A 240 -10.59 28.64 -1.82
C THR A 240 -12.01 28.86 -2.34
N PRO A 241 -12.73 27.85 -2.87
CA PRO A 241 -14.12 28.02 -3.30
C PRO A 241 -15.05 28.50 -2.18
N ILE A 242 -14.89 27.97 -0.97
CA ILE A 242 -15.69 28.41 0.19
C ILE A 242 -15.43 29.88 0.51
N ARG A 243 -14.17 30.29 0.49
CA ARG A 243 -13.74 31.66 0.84
C ARG A 243 -14.06 32.69 -0.26
N VAL A 244 -14.05 32.30 -1.54
CA VAL A 244 -14.08 33.22 -2.68
C VAL A 244 -15.39 33.17 -3.47
N SER A 245 -15.94 31.99 -3.73
CA SER A 245 -17.11 31.81 -4.59
C SER A 245 -18.40 31.56 -3.82
N GLY A 246 -18.34 31.44 -2.48
CA GLY A 246 -19.51 31.15 -1.64
C GLY A 246 -19.96 29.69 -1.72
N ALA A 247 -19.10 28.78 -2.21
CA ALA A 247 -19.37 27.36 -2.18
C ALA A 247 -19.52 26.87 -0.73
N THR A 248 -20.31 25.83 -0.54
CA THR A 248 -20.51 25.19 0.76
C THR A 248 -19.69 23.91 0.87
N MET A 249 -19.54 23.39 2.09
CA MET A 249 -18.91 22.08 2.29
C MET A 249 -19.74 20.94 1.68
N ASP A 250 -21.05 21.13 1.57
CA ASP A 250 -21.95 20.15 0.94
C ASP A 250 -21.69 20.10 -0.57
N ASP A 251 -21.42 21.24 -1.21
CA ASP A 251 -21.05 21.29 -2.63
C ASP A 251 -19.75 20.49 -2.90
N LEU A 252 -18.75 20.63 -2.02
CA LEU A 252 -17.50 19.85 -2.13
C LEU A 252 -17.73 18.36 -1.85
N ARG A 253 -18.72 18.04 -1.00
CA ARG A 253 -19.11 16.66 -0.69
C ARG A 253 -19.79 15.99 -1.88
N GLU A 254 -20.72 16.68 -2.49
CA GLU A 254 -21.37 16.23 -3.72
C GLU A 254 -20.33 16.04 -4.84
N ALA A 255 -19.37 16.95 -4.95
CA ALA A 255 -18.27 16.86 -5.90
C ALA A 255 -17.24 15.75 -5.59
N GLY A 256 -17.30 15.11 -4.42
CA GLY A 256 -16.44 13.98 -4.05
C GLY A 256 -14.95 14.32 -3.86
N ILE A 257 -14.61 15.59 -3.57
CA ILE A 257 -13.21 16.03 -3.52
C ILE A 257 -12.44 15.34 -2.38
N GLY A 258 -13.12 14.98 -1.29
CA GLY A 258 -12.54 14.26 -0.15
C GLY A 258 -12.08 12.85 -0.52
N GLU A 259 -12.95 12.12 -1.21
CA GLU A 259 -12.70 10.78 -1.74
C GLU A 259 -11.54 10.80 -2.75
N TYR A 260 -11.49 11.82 -3.61
CA TYR A 260 -10.37 12.01 -4.54
C TYR A 260 -9.04 12.19 -3.80
N ALA A 261 -8.99 13.05 -2.78
CA ALA A 261 -7.77 13.30 -2.03
C ALA A 261 -7.24 12.04 -1.32
N TRP A 262 -8.14 11.23 -0.74
CA TRP A 262 -7.76 9.96 -0.13
C TRP A 262 -7.30 8.93 -1.17
N SER A 263 -8.03 8.79 -2.28
CA SER A 263 -7.68 7.87 -3.36
C SER A 263 -6.31 8.21 -3.94
N TYR A 264 -6.02 9.50 -4.17
CA TYR A 264 -4.72 9.98 -4.61
C TYR A 264 -3.58 9.56 -3.66
N LEU A 265 -3.78 9.72 -2.34
CA LEU A 265 -2.78 9.28 -1.35
C LEU A 265 -2.50 7.79 -1.46
N MET A 266 -3.57 6.98 -1.53
CA MET A 266 -3.46 5.52 -1.60
C MET A 266 -2.80 5.07 -2.91
N GLU A 267 -3.24 5.62 -4.04
CA GLU A 267 -2.66 5.33 -5.35
C GLU A 267 -1.18 5.67 -5.41
N HIS A 268 -0.75 6.78 -4.81
CA HIS A 268 0.66 7.14 -4.73
C HIS A 268 1.45 6.24 -3.78
N ARG A 269 0.86 5.86 -2.62
CA ARG A 269 1.52 5.00 -1.63
C ARG A 269 1.81 3.59 -2.17
N TYR A 270 0.87 3.01 -2.92
CA TYR A 270 0.95 1.64 -3.42
C TYR A 270 1.43 1.55 -4.87
N ASP A 271 1.84 2.67 -5.47
CA ASP A 271 2.10 2.77 -6.91
C ASP A 271 0.98 2.13 -7.74
N SER A 272 -0.26 2.41 -7.34
CA SER A 272 -1.46 1.75 -7.88
C SER A 272 -2.35 2.72 -8.67
N GLY A 273 -1.79 3.84 -9.13
CA GLY A 273 -2.49 4.81 -9.98
C GLY A 273 -2.75 4.29 -11.39
N VAL A 274 -3.43 5.10 -12.21
CA VAL A 274 -3.81 4.76 -13.60
C VAL A 274 -2.61 4.31 -14.42
N SER A 275 -1.49 5.06 -14.41
CA SER A 275 -0.30 4.71 -15.21
C SER A 275 0.29 3.34 -14.86
N ALA A 276 0.31 2.98 -13.58
CA ALA A 276 0.82 1.68 -13.13
C ALA A 276 -0.14 0.55 -13.54
N ALA A 277 -1.45 0.77 -13.45
CA ALA A 277 -2.45 -0.18 -13.92
C ALA A 277 -2.35 -0.45 -15.43
N LEU A 278 -2.12 0.59 -16.23
CA LEU A 278 -1.92 0.48 -17.68
C LEU A 278 -0.63 -0.29 -18.01
N ALA A 279 0.46 -0.03 -17.30
CA ALA A 279 1.70 -0.79 -17.46
C ALA A 279 1.51 -2.27 -17.10
N ALA A 280 0.79 -2.57 -16.03
CA ALA A 280 0.46 -3.94 -15.65
C ALA A 280 -0.43 -4.64 -16.70
N LEU A 281 -1.37 -3.91 -17.31
CA LEU A 281 -2.18 -4.43 -18.42
C LEU A 281 -1.32 -4.83 -19.61
N ASP A 282 -0.34 -4.02 -20.02
CA ASP A 282 0.55 -4.33 -21.15
C ASP A 282 1.32 -5.65 -20.95
N GLU A 283 1.67 -5.99 -19.71
CA GLU A 283 2.41 -7.22 -19.39
C GLU A 283 1.57 -8.49 -19.57
N VAL A 284 0.25 -8.39 -19.38
CA VAL A 284 -0.66 -9.55 -19.34
C VAL A 284 -1.69 -9.57 -20.47
N MET A 285 -1.72 -8.55 -21.32
CA MET A 285 -2.74 -8.39 -22.34
C MET A 285 -2.73 -9.53 -23.38
N PRO A 286 -3.86 -10.21 -23.62
CA PRO A 286 -3.94 -11.20 -24.69
C PRO A 286 -3.71 -10.59 -26.07
N GLU A 287 -2.98 -11.30 -26.94
CA GLU A 287 -2.65 -10.82 -28.30
C GLU A 287 -3.90 -10.45 -29.12
N GLN A 288 -5.00 -11.17 -28.95
CA GLN A 288 -6.25 -10.88 -29.64
C GLN A 288 -6.84 -9.53 -29.23
N LEU A 289 -6.77 -9.19 -27.94
CA LEU A 289 -7.23 -7.90 -27.42
C LEU A 289 -6.30 -6.77 -27.87
N ALA A 290 -4.99 -6.95 -27.73
CA ALA A 290 -3.99 -5.97 -28.16
C ALA A 290 -4.15 -5.55 -29.63
N ARG A 291 -4.51 -6.49 -30.52
CA ARG A 291 -4.76 -6.21 -31.95
C ARG A 291 -5.98 -5.33 -32.23
N THR A 292 -6.90 -5.20 -31.27
CA THR A 292 -8.10 -4.36 -31.40
C THR A 292 -7.88 -2.95 -30.86
N LEU A 293 -6.77 -2.71 -30.15
CA LEU A 293 -6.43 -1.40 -29.60
C LEU A 293 -5.77 -0.52 -30.67
N HIS A 294 -6.16 0.76 -30.66
CA HIS A 294 -5.64 1.72 -31.61
C HIS A 294 -4.26 2.24 -31.16
N PRO A 295 -3.41 2.72 -32.09
CA PRO A 295 -2.12 3.29 -31.72
C PRO A 295 -2.27 4.45 -30.72
N PRO A 296 -1.33 4.61 -29.76
CA PRO A 296 -1.35 5.72 -28.81
C PRO A 296 -1.26 7.09 -29.48
N LEU A 297 -1.82 8.09 -28.81
CA LEU A 297 -1.55 9.50 -29.11
C LEU A 297 -0.20 9.93 -28.52
N THR A 298 0.41 10.95 -29.09
CA THR A 298 1.50 11.64 -28.39
C THR A 298 0.96 12.36 -27.15
N ARG A 299 1.78 12.55 -26.12
CA ARG A 299 1.40 13.29 -24.91
C ARG A 299 0.79 14.67 -25.20
N GLU A 300 1.27 15.37 -26.22
CA GLU A 300 0.71 16.67 -26.62
C GLU A 300 -0.69 16.52 -27.19
N GLN A 301 -0.91 15.50 -28.04
CA GLN A 301 -2.22 15.19 -28.61
C GLN A 301 -3.22 14.72 -27.54
N ALA A 302 -2.80 13.80 -26.66
CA ALA A 302 -3.65 13.30 -25.57
C ALA A 302 -4.10 14.41 -24.62
N ARG A 303 -3.22 15.38 -24.31
CA ARG A 303 -3.56 16.54 -23.45
C ARG A 303 -4.47 17.56 -24.12
N ALA A 304 -4.43 17.65 -25.45
CA ALA A 304 -5.26 18.57 -26.23
C ALA A 304 -6.58 17.93 -26.68
N GLY A 305 -6.71 16.61 -26.51
CA GLY A 305 -7.87 15.81 -26.87
C GLY A 305 -9.03 15.96 -25.89
N ALA A 306 -10.14 15.32 -26.24
CA ALA A 306 -11.34 15.20 -25.42
C ALA A 306 -11.30 13.97 -24.49
N GLY A 307 -10.52 12.94 -24.85
CA GLY A 307 -10.43 11.71 -24.05
C GLY A 307 -9.56 11.84 -22.79
N GLU A 308 -9.69 10.85 -21.89
CA GLU A 308 -8.82 10.83 -20.72
C GLU A 308 -7.36 10.62 -21.13
N SER A 309 -6.51 11.58 -20.78
CA SER A 309 -5.17 11.74 -21.33
C SER A 309 -4.28 10.52 -21.05
N SER A 310 -4.41 9.92 -19.87
CA SER A 310 -3.63 8.73 -19.49
C SER A 310 -4.00 7.53 -20.35
N ILE A 311 -5.29 7.37 -20.68
CA ILE A 311 -5.78 6.27 -21.53
C ILE A 311 -5.37 6.50 -22.98
N THR A 312 -5.57 7.70 -23.51
CA THR A 312 -5.29 7.99 -24.93
C THR A 312 -3.79 8.07 -25.25
N GLU A 313 -2.94 8.42 -24.27
CA GLU A 313 -1.47 8.30 -24.36
C GLU A 313 -1.03 6.82 -24.39
N TRP A 314 -1.83 5.89 -23.84
CA TRP A 314 -1.58 4.45 -23.86
C TRP A 314 -2.14 3.75 -25.10
N HIS A 315 -3.44 3.91 -25.36
CA HIS A 315 -4.12 3.44 -26.57
C HIS A 315 -5.29 4.37 -26.90
N ASN A 316 -5.35 4.85 -28.15
CA ASN A 316 -6.38 5.79 -28.59
C ASN A 316 -7.70 5.09 -28.97
N GLY A 317 -8.26 4.32 -28.03
CA GLY A 317 -9.50 3.59 -28.23
C GLY A 317 -9.31 2.15 -28.71
N GLN A 318 -10.43 1.53 -29.03
CA GLN A 318 -10.57 0.12 -29.36
C GLN A 318 -11.62 -0.08 -30.46
N ASP A 319 -11.41 -1.07 -31.32
CA ASP A 319 -12.34 -1.44 -32.39
C ASP A 319 -13.77 -1.71 -31.86
N ALA A 320 -14.76 -1.21 -32.57
CA ALA A 320 -16.17 -1.40 -32.25
C ALA A 320 -16.56 -2.90 -32.20
N GLY A 321 -17.40 -3.29 -31.23
CA GLY A 321 -17.86 -4.66 -31.04
C GLY A 321 -16.83 -5.63 -30.43
N THR A 322 -15.70 -5.13 -29.94
CA THR A 322 -14.62 -5.98 -29.38
C THR A 322 -14.48 -5.90 -27.86
N GLY A 323 -15.35 -5.16 -27.16
CA GLY A 323 -15.29 -4.98 -25.70
C GLY A 323 -15.40 -6.27 -24.89
N ALA A 324 -16.04 -7.32 -25.43
CA ALA A 324 -16.09 -8.64 -24.79
C ALA A 324 -14.72 -9.31 -24.61
N LEU A 325 -13.68 -8.87 -25.34
CA LEU A 325 -12.33 -9.42 -25.24
C LEU A 325 -11.64 -9.13 -23.90
N TRP A 326 -12.14 -8.15 -23.13
CA TRP A 326 -11.67 -7.89 -21.76
C TRP A 326 -12.06 -9.01 -20.77
N GLY A 327 -12.99 -9.90 -21.13
CA GLY A 327 -13.41 -11.02 -20.28
C GLY A 327 -14.25 -10.63 -19.05
N GLY A 328 -14.60 -9.36 -18.91
CA GLY A 328 -15.44 -8.84 -17.82
C GLY A 328 -16.93 -9.14 -18.00
N ALA A 329 -17.72 -8.87 -16.94
CA ALA A 329 -19.17 -9.01 -16.97
C ALA A 329 -19.86 -8.04 -17.96
N HIS A 330 -19.21 -6.92 -18.26
CA HIS A 330 -19.70 -5.88 -19.16
C HIS A 330 -18.74 -5.70 -20.35
N PRO A 331 -19.23 -5.73 -21.61
CA PRO A 331 -18.40 -5.69 -22.80
C PRO A 331 -18.04 -4.24 -23.19
N PHE A 332 -17.53 -3.45 -22.26
CA PHE A 332 -17.07 -2.09 -22.54
C PHE A 332 -15.83 -2.12 -23.44
N ARG A 333 -15.77 -1.23 -24.43
CA ARG A 333 -14.58 -0.93 -25.23
C ARG A 333 -14.10 0.49 -24.96
N LEU A 334 -12.80 0.72 -25.06
CA LEU A 334 -12.23 2.07 -24.96
C LEU A 334 -12.69 2.92 -26.14
N LEU A 335 -13.11 4.15 -25.87
CA LEU A 335 -13.45 5.12 -26.92
C LEU A 335 -12.19 5.83 -27.41
N ALA A 336 -12.10 6.07 -28.71
CA ALA A 336 -11.07 6.91 -29.28
C ALA A 336 -11.36 8.40 -29.03
N ASP A 337 -10.31 9.21 -28.97
CA ASP A 337 -10.41 10.67 -28.78
C ASP A 337 -11.39 11.34 -29.76
N ALA A 338 -11.35 10.91 -31.04
CA ALA A 338 -12.24 11.43 -32.07
C ALA A 338 -13.71 11.03 -31.89
N GLU A 339 -13.98 9.89 -31.24
CA GLU A 339 -15.35 9.47 -30.90
C GLU A 339 -15.90 10.31 -29.75
N ILE A 340 -15.07 10.58 -28.74
CA ILE A 340 -15.41 11.42 -27.60
C ILE A 340 -15.67 12.86 -28.06
N ALA A 341 -14.81 13.42 -28.90
CA ALA A 341 -15.00 14.76 -29.47
C ALA A 341 -16.30 14.87 -30.31
N GLN A 342 -16.69 13.80 -31.01
CA GLN A 342 -17.96 13.77 -31.75
C GLN A 342 -19.16 13.73 -30.80
N LEU A 343 -19.07 12.95 -29.72
CA LEU A 343 -20.10 12.89 -28.69
C LEU A 343 -20.30 14.26 -28.04
N GLU A 344 -19.21 14.93 -27.63
CA GLU A 344 -19.26 16.28 -27.06
C GLU A 344 -19.84 17.30 -28.04
N ALA A 345 -19.45 17.25 -29.31
CA ALA A 345 -19.97 18.15 -30.33
C ALA A 345 -21.48 17.94 -30.57
N ALA A 346 -21.95 16.69 -30.56
CA ALA A 346 -23.36 16.35 -30.68
C ALA A 346 -24.16 16.90 -29.49
N MET A 347 -23.65 16.71 -28.27
CA MET A 347 -24.26 17.23 -27.04
C MET A 347 -24.37 18.76 -27.03
N ILE A 348 -23.33 19.47 -27.50
CA ILE A 348 -23.37 20.93 -27.60
C ILE A 348 -24.39 21.39 -28.66
N ALA A 349 -24.51 20.64 -29.76
CA ALA A 349 -25.40 20.99 -30.85
C ALA A 349 -26.88 20.79 -30.49
N ASP A 350 -27.22 19.74 -29.75
CA ASP A 350 -28.61 19.41 -29.39
C ASP A 350 -28.76 18.76 -28.00
N PRO A 351 -28.68 19.56 -26.91
CA PRO A 351 -28.72 19.06 -25.53
C PRO A 351 -30.01 18.31 -25.19
N GLU A 352 -31.14 18.69 -25.81
CA GLU A 352 -32.45 18.08 -25.54
C GLU A 352 -32.55 16.64 -26.09
N THR A 353 -31.72 16.29 -27.07
CA THR A 353 -31.69 14.94 -27.67
C THR A 353 -30.71 13.98 -27.01
N GLU A 354 -29.88 14.47 -26.08
CA GLU A 354 -28.90 13.69 -25.34
C GLU A 354 -29.27 13.64 -23.84
N PRO A 355 -30.41 13.03 -23.46
CA PRO A 355 -30.94 13.06 -22.09
C PRO A 355 -30.04 12.41 -21.05
N LEU A 356 -28.99 11.71 -21.48
CA LEU A 356 -27.94 11.15 -20.63
C LEU A 356 -27.03 12.22 -20.04
N TRP A 357 -27.10 13.44 -20.54
CA TRP A 357 -26.25 14.55 -20.14
C TRP A 357 -27.15 15.68 -19.65
N GLY A 358 -27.39 15.73 -18.34
CA GLY A 358 -28.28 16.71 -17.71
C GLY A 358 -27.81 18.17 -17.85
N ASP A 359 -28.55 19.10 -17.24
CA ASP A 359 -28.36 20.55 -17.35
C ASP A 359 -26.96 21.05 -16.91
N ASP A 360 -26.21 20.26 -16.14
CA ASP A 360 -24.87 20.60 -15.63
C ASP A 360 -23.76 20.48 -16.70
N GLY A 361 -24.08 19.92 -17.88
CA GLY A 361 -23.21 19.85 -19.05
C GLY A 361 -21.97 18.93 -18.90
N PRO A 362 -21.17 18.76 -19.96
CA PRO A 362 -20.01 17.86 -20.00
C PRO A 362 -18.80 18.32 -19.15
N SER A 363 -18.88 19.47 -18.50
CA SER A 363 -17.70 20.22 -18.03
C SER A 363 -16.87 19.57 -16.91
N TYR A 364 -17.32 18.45 -16.32
CA TYR A 364 -16.63 17.76 -15.23
C TYR A 364 -16.47 16.25 -15.43
N LEU A 365 -16.83 15.72 -16.60
CA LEU A 365 -16.97 14.29 -16.83
C LEU A 365 -16.11 13.85 -18.01
N ALA A 366 -15.20 12.91 -17.80
CA ALA A 366 -14.40 12.32 -18.88
C ALA A 366 -14.97 10.97 -19.29
N VAL A 367 -15.46 10.84 -20.52
CA VAL A 367 -15.91 9.55 -21.06
C VAL A 367 -14.69 8.70 -21.39
N VAL A 368 -14.71 7.43 -20.98
CA VAL A 368 -13.57 6.51 -21.14
C VAL A 368 -13.93 5.35 -22.08
N ALA A 369 -15.11 4.77 -21.89
CA ALA A 369 -15.49 3.55 -22.59
C ALA A 369 -16.99 3.54 -22.91
N SER A 370 -17.39 2.70 -23.85
CA SER A 370 -18.79 2.44 -24.19
C SER A 370 -19.03 0.96 -24.51
N ASP A 371 -20.24 0.46 -24.30
CA ASP A 371 -20.64 -0.89 -24.69
C ASP A 371 -21.54 -0.88 -25.94
N ASP A 372 -21.85 -2.06 -26.46
CA ASP A 372 -22.70 -2.21 -27.66
C ASP A 372 -24.17 -1.81 -27.43
N ALA A 373 -24.57 -1.60 -26.16
CA ALA A 373 -25.90 -1.11 -25.81
C ALA A 373 -25.96 0.43 -25.76
N GLY A 374 -24.84 1.12 -25.97
CA GLY A 374 -24.75 2.57 -25.92
C GLY A 374 -24.63 3.12 -24.50
N ASN A 375 -24.27 2.29 -23.53
CA ASN A 375 -23.92 2.75 -22.20
C ASN A 375 -22.49 3.30 -22.18
N TYR A 376 -22.18 4.12 -21.17
CA TYR A 376 -20.87 4.76 -21.04
C TYR A 376 -20.23 4.49 -19.68
N LEU A 377 -18.90 4.39 -19.67
CA LEU A 377 -18.08 4.58 -18.47
C LEU A 377 -17.51 5.99 -18.46
N ILE A 378 -17.71 6.68 -17.34
CA ILE A 378 -17.42 8.09 -17.18
C ILE A 378 -16.64 8.30 -15.88
N VAL A 379 -15.55 9.05 -15.91
CA VAL A 379 -14.89 9.54 -14.70
C VAL A 379 -15.73 10.68 -14.15
N GLY A 380 -16.41 10.40 -13.04
CA GLY A 380 -17.34 11.28 -12.36
C GLY A 380 -16.71 12.09 -11.21
N PRO A 381 -17.55 12.81 -10.46
CA PRO A 381 -17.13 13.58 -9.30
C PRO A 381 -16.40 12.71 -8.28
N GLY A 382 -15.29 13.22 -7.77
CA GLY A 382 -14.39 12.52 -6.86
C GLY A 382 -13.52 11.44 -7.51
N GLY A 383 -13.45 11.42 -8.84
CA GLY A 383 -12.67 10.40 -9.58
C GLY A 383 -13.36 9.04 -9.67
N ARG A 384 -14.60 8.92 -9.20
CA ARG A 384 -15.40 7.69 -9.26
C ARG A 384 -15.65 7.30 -10.70
N LEU A 385 -15.53 6.01 -11.01
CA LEU A 385 -15.92 5.52 -12.33
C LEU A 385 -17.41 5.20 -12.30
N LEU A 386 -18.18 5.91 -13.11
CA LEU A 386 -19.62 5.78 -13.22
C LEU A 386 -19.97 4.98 -14.46
N TRP A 387 -20.94 4.08 -14.34
CA TRP A 387 -21.65 3.50 -15.47
C TRP A 387 -22.94 4.29 -15.65
N ARG A 388 -23.08 4.90 -16.83
CA ARG A 388 -24.27 5.62 -17.24
C ARG A 388 -25.05 4.81 -18.27
N ASP A 389 -26.25 4.41 -17.89
CA ASP A 389 -27.29 3.90 -18.79
C ASP A 389 -28.30 5.02 -19.07
N THR A 390 -29.35 5.14 -18.26
CA THR A 390 -30.25 6.28 -18.11
C THR A 390 -29.95 7.09 -16.86
N GLU A 391 -29.30 6.47 -15.86
CA GLU A 391 -28.90 7.09 -14.61
C GLU A 391 -27.44 6.73 -14.29
N ASP A 392 -26.79 7.54 -13.47
CA ASP A 392 -25.44 7.23 -12.99
C ASP A 392 -25.46 6.19 -11.89
N ARG A 393 -24.66 5.14 -12.06
CA ARG A 393 -24.37 4.17 -11.02
C ARG A 393 -22.87 4.06 -10.83
N VAL A 394 -22.41 3.97 -9.58
CA VAL A 394 -20.99 3.74 -9.31
C VAL A 394 -20.61 2.36 -9.85
N PHE A 395 -19.69 2.34 -10.82
CA PHE A 395 -19.16 1.14 -11.44
C PHE A 395 -17.89 0.66 -10.72
N ALA A 396 -16.99 1.59 -10.42
CA ALA A 396 -15.80 1.33 -9.61
C ALA A 396 -15.43 2.56 -8.75
N PRO A 397 -14.71 2.37 -7.62
CA PRO A 397 -14.22 3.46 -6.78
C PRO A 397 -13.39 4.50 -7.53
N SER A 398 -12.57 4.08 -8.49
CA SER A 398 -11.79 4.95 -9.37
C SER A 398 -11.51 4.30 -10.72
N LEU A 399 -11.05 5.11 -11.68
CA LEU A 399 -10.55 4.59 -12.97
C LEU A 399 -9.39 3.61 -12.77
N ALA A 400 -8.44 3.93 -11.89
CA ALA A 400 -7.31 3.06 -11.58
C ALA A 400 -7.76 1.71 -10.99
N THR A 401 -8.78 1.74 -10.13
CA THR A 401 -9.33 0.51 -9.52
C THR A 401 -9.88 -0.44 -10.59
N TRP A 402 -10.68 0.08 -11.54
CA TRP A 402 -11.21 -0.73 -12.63
C TRP A 402 -10.11 -1.29 -13.54
N LEU A 403 -9.11 -0.50 -13.88
CA LEU A 403 -7.99 -0.96 -14.71
C LEU A 403 -7.16 -2.04 -14.02
N TRP A 404 -6.91 -1.91 -12.70
CA TRP A 404 -6.27 -2.96 -11.93
C TRP A 404 -7.12 -4.23 -11.87
N ASP A 405 -8.44 -4.12 -11.70
CA ASP A 405 -9.32 -5.29 -11.72
C ASP A 405 -9.27 -6.02 -13.07
N LEU A 406 -9.15 -5.28 -14.19
CA LEU A 406 -8.90 -5.87 -15.51
C LEU A 406 -7.53 -6.56 -15.57
N ALA A 407 -6.47 -5.90 -15.11
CA ALA A 407 -5.12 -6.46 -15.12
C ALA A 407 -5.04 -7.76 -14.32
N VAL A 408 -5.61 -7.77 -13.12
CA VAL A 408 -5.66 -8.94 -12.24
C VAL A 408 -6.52 -10.04 -12.84
N GLY A 409 -7.66 -9.70 -13.45
CA GLY A 409 -8.49 -10.65 -14.19
C GLY A 409 -7.75 -11.34 -15.35
N LEU A 410 -6.73 -10.67 -15.90
CA LEU A 410 -5.83 -11.19 -16.93
C LEU A 410 -4.55 -11.85 -16.38
N GLY A 411 -4.35 -11.84 -15.05
CA GLY A 411 -3.25 -12.54 -14.37
C GLY A 411 -2.12 -11.64 -13.87
N ALA A 412 -2.29 -10.32 -13.83
CA ALA A 412 -1.30 -9.42 -13.22
C ALA A 412 -1.25 -9.59 -11.70
N HIS A 413 -0.09 -9.27 -11.11
CA HIS A 413 0.03 -9.13 -9.66
C HIS A 413 -0.65 -7.84 -9.21
N ASP A 414 -1.47 -7.91 -8.15
CA ASP A 414 -2.18 -6.74 -7.62
C ASP A 414 -1.39 -6.09 -6.47
N PRO A 415 -0.87 -4.87 -6.64
CA PRO A 415 -0.13 -4.17 -5.59
C PRO A 415 -1.05 -3.56 -4.53
N ARG A 416 -2.38 -3.56 -4.73
CA ARG A 416 -3.32 -2.92 -3.81
C ARG A 416 -3.42 -3.70 -2.50
N PRO A 417 -3.56 -3.02 -1.36
CA PRO A 417 -3.57 -3.68 -0.06
C PRO A 417 -4.76 -4.65 0.08
N GLY A 418 -4.46 -5.93 0.33
CA GLY A 418 -5.44 -6.98 0.61
C GLY A 418 -6.08 -7.63 -0.63
N ALA A 419 -5.56 -7.38 -1.83
CA ALA A 419 -6.04 -7.99 -3.07
C ALA A 419 -5.98 -9.54 -3.11
N GLY A 420 -5.17 -10.17 -2.26
CA GLY A 420 -5.06 -11.63 -2.16
C GLY A 420 -6.05 -12.33 -1.21
N LEU A 421 -7.00 -11.60 -0.62
CA LEU A 421 -7.91 -12.13 0.43
C LEU A 421 -9.27 -12.63 -0.09
N HIS A 422 -9.40 -12.90 -1.39
CA HIS A 422 -10.68 -13.25 -2.03
C HIS A 422 -10.90 -14.75 -2.24
#